data_AF-A0A7Y6CUE0-F1
#
_entry.id   AF-A0A7Y6CUE0-F1
#
_cell.length_a   1.000
_cell.length_b   1.000
_cell.length_c   1.000
_cell.angle_alpha   90.00
_cell.angle_beta   90.00
_cell.angle_gamma   90.00
#
_symmetry.space_group_name_H-M   'P 1'
#
loop_
_entity.id
_entity.type
_entity.pdbx_description
1 polymer ?
#
loop_
_entity_poly.entity_id
_entity_poly.type
_entity_poly.pdbx_seq_one_letter_code
_entity_poly.pdbx_strand_id
1 'polypeptide(L)' 'IAAVADRDQLQLALAALAPEERDAIALRFGGELTVPEIAELLGEPLTTVEGRVYRALRKLRAELG' A
#
# COMPACT_ATOMS: atom_id res chain seq x y z
N ILE A 1 24.31 -1.92 -8.22
CA ILE A 1 23.46 -1.34 -9.30
C ILE A 1 22.05 -1.92 -9.24
N ALA A 2 21.86 -3.24 -9.16
CA ALA A 2 20.54 -3.88 -9.03
C ALA A 2 19.64 -3.31 -7.91
N ALA A 3 20.15 -3.15 -6.68
CA ALA A 3 19.37 -2.61 -5.56
C ALA A 3 18.85 -1.16 -5.75
N VAL A 4 19.49 -0.37 -6.63
CA VAL A 4 19.02 0.99 -6.95
C VAL A 4 17.87 0.90 -7.96
N ALA A 5 17.98 0.02 -8.96
CA ALA A 5 16.91 -0.22 -9.93
C ALA A 5 15.65 -0.79 -9.26
N ASP A 6 15.79 -1.70 -8.29
CA ASP A 6 14.66 -2.24 -7.53
C ASP A 6 13.94 -1.14 -6.71
N ARG A 7 14.71 -0.20 -6.16
CA ARG A 7 14.15 0.93 -5.41
C ARG A 7 13.40 1.90 -6.32
N ASP A 8 13.94 2.20 -7.49
CA ASP A 8 13.31 3.10 -8.46
C ASP A 8 12.02 2.49 -9.02
N GLN A 9 12.02 1.19 -9.31
CA GLN A 9 10.82 0.47 -9.75
C GLN A 9 9.75 0.43 -8.65
N LEU A 10 10.15 0.21 -7.39
CA LEU A 10 9.24 0.29 -6.25
C LEU A 10 8.63 1.68 -6.10
N GLN A 11 9.43 2.74 -6.27
CA GLN A 11 8.92 4.12 -6.19
C GLN A 11 7.88 4.42 -7.27
N LEU A 12 8.12 3.97 -8.50
CA LEU A 12 7.15 4.12 -9.60
C LEU A 12 5.86 3.35 -9.33
N ALA A 13 5.97 2.10 -8.86
CA ALA A 13 4.81 1.28 -8.51
C ALA A 13 3.98 1.90 -7.36
N LEU A 14 4.64 2.46 -6.34
CA LEU A 14 3.97 3.19 -5.25
C LEU A 14 3.34 4.51 -5.73
N ALA A 15 3.94 5.17 -6.72
CA ALA A 15 3.41 6.39 -7.30
C ALA A 15 2.11 6.14 -8.09
N ALA A 16 1.93 4.94 -8.66
CA ALA A 16 0.72 4.53 -9.37
C ALA A 16 -0.50 4.26 -8.45
N LEU A 17 -0.28 4.15 -7.14
CA LEU A 17 -1.36 3.99 -6.16
C LEU A 17 -2.12 5.30 -5.93
N ALA A 18 -3.43 5.19 -5.69
CA ALA A 18 -4.18 6.32 -5.14
C ALA A 18 -3.63 6.69 -3.75
N PRO A 19 -3.75 7.96 -3.31
CA PRO A 19 -3.22 8.39 -2.00
C PRO A 19 -3.66 7.47 -0.85
N GLU A 20 -4.93 7.10 -0.81
CA GLU A 20 -5.51 6.29 0.24
C GLU A 20 -5.04 4.82 0.19
N GLU A 21 -4.75 4.32 -1.00
CA GLU A 21 -4.17 2.99 -1.21
C GLU A 21 -2.71 2.97 -0.75
N ARG A 22 -1.96 4.04 -1.04
CA ARG A 22 -0.57 4.20 -0.60
C ARG A 22 -0.47 4.30 0.92
N ASP A 23 -1.35 5.08 1.55
CA ASP A 23 -1.39 5.22 3.00
C ASP A 23 -1.71 3.89 3.69
N ALA A 24 -2.68 3.13 3.15
CA ALA A 24 -3.00 1.81 3.68
C ALA A 24 -1.80 0.83 3.62
N ILE A 25 -1.02 0.86 2.53
CA ILE A 25 0.20 0.04 2.41
C ILE A 25 1.30 0.54 3.35
N ALA A 26 1.52 1.86 3.43
CA ALA A 26 2.52 2.45 4.31
C ALA A 26 2.25 2.11 5.78
N LEU A 27 1.00 2.22 6.23
CA LEU A 27 0.60 1.86 7.60
C LEU A 27 0.71 0.35 7.85
N ARG A 28 0.30 -0.48 6.88
CA ARG A 28 0.31 -1.94 7.02
C ARG A 28 1.72 -2.53 7.12
N PHE A 29 2.62 -2.06 6.27
CA PHE A 29 3.95 -2.67 6.09
C PHE A 29 5.09 -1.81 6.63
N GLY A 30 4.96 -0.48 6.60
CA GLY A 30 5.93 0.44 7.21
C GLY A 30 5.62 0.76 8.67
N GLY A 31 4.33 0.83 9.03
CA GLY A 31 3.86 1.04 10.40
C GLY A 31 3.53 -0.25 11.16
N GLU A 32 3.64 -1.41 10.51
CA GLU A 32 3.33 -2.74 11.07
C GLU A 32 1.92 -2.89 11.66
N LEU A 33 0.98 -1.98 11.33
CA LEU A 33 -0.38 -2.02 11.84
C LEU A 33 -1.20 -3.11 11.15
N THR A 34 -2.13 -3.71 11.88
CA THR A 34 -3.16 -4.59 11.31
C THR A 34 -4.25 -3.78 10.59
N VAL A 35 -5.01 -4.42 9.70
CA VAL A 35 -6.10 -3.75 8.97
C VAL A 35 -7.16 -3.16 9.91
N PRO A 36 -7.56 -3.83 11.03
CA PRO A 36 -8.41 -3.22 12.05
C PRO A 36 -7.80 -1.97 12.71
N GLU A 37 -6.53 -2.01 13.13
CA GLU A 37 -5.86 -0.85 13.73
C GLU A 37 -5.76 0.34 12.76
N ILE A 38 -5.57 0.06 11.46
CA ILE A 38 -5.60 1.10 10.42
C ILE A 38 -7.00 1.71 10.28
N ALA A 39 -8.04 0.88 10.29
CA ALA A 39 -9.42 1.35 10.21
C ALA A 39 -9.79 2.25 11.40
N GLU A 40 -9.39 1.86 12.61
CA GLU A 40 -9.55 2.68 13.81
C GLU A 40 -8.75 3.99 13.73
N LEU A 41 -7.48 3.92 13.31
CA LEU A 41 -6.60 5.09 13.17
C LEU A 41 -7.14 6.11 12.16
N LEU A 42 -7.67 5.64 11.03
CA LEU A 42 -8.20 6.50 9.96
C LEU A 42 -9.65 6.94 10.21
N GLY A 43 -10.35 6.35 11.19
CA GLY A 43 -11.77 6.60 11.43
C GLY A 43 -12.65 6.10 10.29
N GLU A 44 -12.26 5.02 9.62
CA GLU A 44 -12.93 4.48 8.44
C GLU A 44 -13.50 3.07 8.65
N PRO A 45 -14.49 2.65 7.85
CA PRO A 45 -14.99 1.28 7.92
C PRO A 45 -13.91 0.26 7.56
N LEU A 46 -13.82 -0.84 8.32
CA LEU A 46 -12.87 -1.94 8.08
C LEU A 46 -12.87 -2.41 6.62
N THR A 47 -14.05 -2.58 6.03
CA THR A 47 -14.24 -3.02 4.65
C THR A 47 -13.67 -2.03 3.62
N THR A 48 -13.62 -0.74 3.96
CA THR A 48 -13.02 0.30 3.10
C THR A 48 -11.50 0.13 3.08
N VAL A 49 -10.89 -0.06 4.25
CA VAL A 49 -9.44 -0.27 4.37
C VAL A 49 -9.02 -1.60 3.74
N GLU A 50 -9.77 -2.69 3.95
CA GLU A 50 -9.56 -3.97 3.27
C GLU A 50 -9.56 -3.81 1.75
N GLY A 51 -10.55 -3.07 1.21
CA GLY A 51 -10.64 -2.77 -0.21
C GLY A 51 -9.44 -1.98 -0.73
N ARG A 52 -8.92 -1.02 0.05
CA ARG A 52 -7.72 -0.24 -0.30
C ARG A 52 -6.48 -1.12 -0.34
N VAL A 53 -6.24 -1.93 0.70
CA VAL A 53 -5.11 -2.86 0.74
C VAL A 53 -5.16 -3.85 -0.42
N TYR A 54 -6.34 -4.43 -0.70
CA TYR A 54 -6.52 -5.36 -1.81
C TYR A 54 -6.21 -4.72 -3.17
N ARG A 55 -6.79 -3.54 -3.46
CA ARG A 55 -6.53 -2.83 -4.73
C ARG A 55 -5.07 -2.43 -4.87
N ALA A 56 -4.46 -1.93 -3.79
CA ALA A 56 -3.06 -1.56 -3.77
C ALA A 56 -2.15 -2.76 -4.09
N LEU A 57 -2.33 -3.89 -3.40
CA LEU A 57 -1.54 -5.11 -3.65
C LEU A 57 -1.72 -5.65 -5.07
N ARG A 58 -2.93 -5.54 -5.64
CA ARG A 58 -3.17 -5.91 -7.04
C ARG A 58 -2.42 -5.02 -8.03
N LYS A 59 -2.43 -3.70 -7.81
CA LYS A 59 -1.68 -2.75 -8.65
C LYS A 59 -0.18 -2.98 -8.54
N LEU A 60 0.34 -3.08 -7.32
CA LEU A 60 1.76 -3.35 -7.09
C LEU A 60 2.22 -4.65 -7.75
N ARG A 61 1.40 -5.71 -7.70
CA ARG A 61 1.71 -6.96 -8.40
C ARG A 61 1.77 -6.79 -9.92
N ALA A 62 0.96 -5.91 -10.51
CA ALA A 62 0.98 -5.67 -11.95
C ALA A 62 2.20 -4.84 -12.39
N GLU A 63 2.71 -3.96 -11.52
CA GLU A 63 3.87 -3.09 -11.82
C GLU A 63 5.22 -3.75 -11.48
N LEU A 64 5.24 -4.69 -10.54
CA LEU A 64 6.46 -5.34 -10.03
C LEU A 64 6.60 -6.82 -10.46
N GLY A 65 5.57 -7.38 -11.11
CA GLY A 65 5.48 -8.78 -11.52
C GLY A 65 5.85 -9.02 -12.97
#